data_AF-A0A9E3CFC7-F1
#
_entry.id   AF-A0A9E3CFC7-F1
#
_cell.length_a   1.000
_cell.length_b   1.000
_cell.length_c   1.000
_cell.angle_alpha   90.00
_cell.angle_beta   90.00
_cell.angle_gamma   90.00
#
_symmetry.space_group_name_H-M   'P 1'
#
loop_
_entity.id
_entity.type
_entity.pdbx_description
1 polymer ?
#
loop_
_entity_poly.entity_id
_entity_poly.type
_entity_poly.pdbx_seq_one_letter_code
_entity_poly.pdbx_strand_id
1 'polypeptide(L)'
;MSLKICTAEYMISDSNGVGLSRNWLPRVVAEQFLESKKDGELKLSPDPVTMIDGDLTWFNNSKDRVRVWVLVHIAPRSIIAQSPATVVIHDAWSHRVGKSPSADFPSVIQNTFGGRLQLDRASAAADDLLFGRFFLDGDDQQTWVDLGVVPPMQSFHFRYLAAVQTPGTWIIPGKDSDITPRWEAYARWTRLVAVGGPVGAL
;
A
#
# COMPACT_ATOMS: atom_id res chain seq x y z
N MET A 1 -18.71 8.00 -47.65
CA MET A 1 -18.95 9.33 -47.05
C MET A 1 -19.48 9.08 -45.63
N SER A 2 -18.72 9.35 -44.57
CA SER A 2 -19.22 9.21 -43.19
C SER A 2 -19.77 10.55 -42.72
N LEU A 3 -21.06 10.60 -42.40
CA LEU A 3 -21.73 11.79 -41.87
C LEU A 3 -21.30 11.96 -40.39
N LYS A 4 -20.41 12.92 -40.10
CA LYS A 4 -20.12 13.30 -38.71
C LYS A 4 -21.21 14.25 -38.24
N ILE A 5 -21.93 13.85 -37.20
CA ILE A 5 -23.02 14.63 -36.61
C ILE A 5 -22.46 15.40 -35.42
N CYS A 6 -22.94 16.62 -35.17
CA CYS A 6 -22.65 17.33 -33.92
C CYS A 6 -23.21 16.50 -32.75
N THR A 7 -22.35 16.11 -31.82
CA THR A 7 -22.74 15.34 -30.62
C THR A 7 -22.60 16.19 -29.36
N ALA A 8 -23.25 15.76 -28.27
CA ALA A 8 -23.05 16.36 -26.96
C ALA A 8 -21.59 16.18 -26.47
N GLU A 9 -21.23 16.91 -25.43
CA GLU A 9 -19.95 16.72 -24.74
C GLU A 9 -19.79 15.25 -24.32
N TYR A 10 -18.57 14.71 -24.46
CA TYR A 10 -18.26 13.31 -24.18
C TYR A 10 -18.95 12.27 -25.08
N MET A 11 -19.41 12.66 -26.26
CA MET A 11 -19.86 11.73 -27.30
C MET A 11 -18.93 11.76 -28.52
N ILE A 12 -18.78 10.62 -29.19
CA ILE A 12 -18.04 10.45 -30.44
C ILE A 12 -19.04 10.16 -31.54
N SER A 13 -18.91 10.86 -32.68
CA SER A 13 -19.54 10.50 -33.94
C SER A 13 -18.44 10.12 -34.94
N ASP A 14 -18.39 8.84 -35.30
CA ASP A 14 -17.45 8.29 -36.28
C ASP A 14 -18.19 7.43 -37.33
N SER A 15 -17.43 6.72 -38.18
CA SER A 15 -18.01 5.85 -39.21
C SER A 15 -18.81 4.68 -38.66
N ASN A 16 -18.64 4.32 -37.39
CA ASN A 16 -19.35 3.25 -36.71
C ASN A 16 -20.61 3.75 -35.99
N GLY A 17 -20.91 5.04 -36.05
CA GLY A 17 -22.12 5.64 -35.48
C GLY A 17 -21.81 6.66 -34.40
N VAL A 18 -22.68 6.71 -33.40
CA VAL A 18 -22.60 7.65 -32.27
C VAL A 18 -22.49 6.85 -30.97
N GLY A 19 -21.57 7.25 -30.09
CA GLY A 19 -21.37 6.57 -28.80
C GLY A 19 -20.70 7.46 -27.76
N LEU A 20 -20.51 6.93 -26.57
CA LEU A 20 -19.78 7.60 -25.50
C LEU A 20 -18.29 7.67 -25.83
N SER A 21 -17.66 8.78 -25.50
CA SER A 21 -16.21 8.93 -25.53
C SER A 21 -15.56 7.89 -24.62
N ARG A 22 -14.41 7.36 -25.02
CA ARG A 22 -13.63 6.42 -24.19
C ARG A 22 -13.18 7.02 -22.86
N ASN A 23 -13.17 8.34 -22.73
CA ASN A 23 -12.87 9.03 -21.47
C ASN A 23 -14.09 9.13 -20.54
N TRP A 24 -15.29 8.80 -21.03
CA TRP A 24 -16.53 8.81 -20.25
C TRP A 24 -16.79 7.49 -19.51
N LEU A 25 -16.10 6.41 -19.89
CA LEU A 25 -16.21 5.13 -19.20
C LEU A 25 -15.12 5.01 -18.13
N PRO A 26 -15.45 4.50 -16.93
CA PRO A 26 -14.44 4.14 -15.94
C PRO A 26 -13.41 3.18 -16.55
N ARG A 27 -12.13 3.43 -16.31
CA ARG A 27 -11.04 2.59 -16.80
C ARG A 27 -9.86 2.58 -15.85
N VAL A 28 -9.07 1.51 -15.91
CA VAL A 28 -7.74 1.49 -15.29
C VAL A 28 -6.85 2.47 -16.07
N VAL A 29 -6.28 3.46 -15.37
CA VAL A 29 -5.41 4.48 -15.97
C VAL A 29 -3.93 4.19 -15.71
N ALA A 30 -3.62 3.53 -14.60
CA ALA A 30 -2.29 3.07 -14.27
C ALA A 30 -2.38 1.92 -13.26
N GLU A 31 -1.39 1.06 -13.26
CA GLU A 31 -1.29 -0.06 -12.33
C GLU A 31 0.19 -0.29 -11.97
N GLN A 32 0.44 -0.69 -10.72
CA GLN A 32 1.76 -1.11 -10.27
C GLN A 32 1.65 -2.26 -9.27
N PHE A 33 2.49 -3.27 -9.44
CA PHE A 33 2.66 -4.37 -8.48
C PHE A 33 3.95 -4.16 -7.70
N LEU A 34 3.85 -4.10 -6.38
CA LEU A 34 4.97 -3.83 -5.47
C LEU A 34 5.24 -5.07 -4.63
N GLU A 35 6.46 -5.59 -4.73
CA GLU A 35 6.91 -6.75 -3.98
C GLU A 35 7.73 -6.33 -2.75
N SER A 36 7.60 -7.09 -1.68
CA SER A 36 8.42 -6.94 -0.49
C SER A 36 9.85 -7.37 -0.76
N LYS A 37 10.80 -6.51 -0.37
CA LYS A 37 12.23 -6.78 -0.51
C LYS A 37 12.85 -7.37 0.76
N LYS A 38 12.10 -7.44 1.86
CA LYS A 38 12.60 -7.81 3.19
C LYS A 38 11.66 -8.73 3.96
N ASP A 39 10.99 -9.63 3.25
CA ASP A 39 10.24 -10.70 3.89
C ASP A 39 11.17 -11.73 4.54
N GLY A 40 10.72 -12.31 5.64
CA GLY A 40 11.46 -13.33 6.39
C GLY A 40 12.01 -12.79 7.70
N GLU A 41 13.24 -13.16 8.03
CA GLU A 41 13.85 -12.93 9.34
C GLU A 41 13.99 -11.42 9.66
N LEU A 42 13.52 -11.06 10.85
CA LEU A 42 13.62 -9.72 11.40
C LEU A 42 14.77 -9.62 12.38
N LYS A 43 15.49 -8.50 12.31
CA LYS A 43 16.40 -8.06 13.37
C LYS A 43 15.73 -7.00 14.21
N LEU A 44 16.06 -6.97 15.49
CA LEU A 44 15.64 -5.90 16.38
C LEU A 44 16.07 -4.55 15.79
N SER A 45 15.09 -3.72 15.43
CA SER A 45 15.30 -2.39 14.90
C SER A 45 14.33 -1.43 15.59
N PRO A 46 14.83 -0.46 16.38
CA PRO A 46 13.98 0.58 16.97
C PRO A 46 13.26 1.40 15.88
N ASP A 47 13.96 1.62 14.76
CA ASP A 47 13.45 2.37 13.62
C ASP A 47 12.66 1.46 12.66
N PRO A 48 11.57 1.96 12.05
CA PRO A 48 10.82 1.23 11.03
C PRO A 48 11.72 0.82 9.86
N VAL A 49 11.70 -0.46 9.52
CA VAL A 49 12.41 -1.04 8.39
C VAL A 49 11.47 -1.16 7.21
N THR A 50 11.74 -0.42 6.14
CA THR A 50 10.97 -0.49 4.90
C THR A 50 11.01 -1.90 4.29
N MET A 51 9.84 -2.50 4.09
CA MET A 51 9.64 -3.78 3.41
C MET A 51 9.20 -3.58 1.96
N ILE A 52 8.21 -2.70 1.74
CA ILE A 52 7.70 -2.33 0.42
C ILE A 52 7.79 -0.81 0.29
N ASP A 53 8.31 -0.32 -0.83
CA ASP A 53 8.28 1.08 -1.22
C ASP A 53 8.10 1.15 -2.74
N GLY A 54 7.19 2.01 -3.17
CA GLY A 54 6.96 2.22 -4.58
C GLY A 54 5.91 3.27 -4.86
N ASP A 55 5.97 3.74 -6.11
CA ASP A 55 5.18 4.86 -6.57
C ASP A 55 4.27 4.42 -7.73
N LEU A 56 3.13 5.08 -7.85
CA LEU A 56 2.24 5.02 -9.00
C LEU A 56 2.07 6.43 -9.55
N THR A 57 2.39 6.61 -10.82
CA THR A 57 2.25 7.90 -11.51
C THR A 57 1.43 7.72 -12.78
N TRP A 58 0.68 8.77 -13.11
CA TRP A 58 -0.08 8.81 -14.36
C TRP A 58 -0.25 10.24 -14.81
N PHE A 59 -0.23 10.44 -16.13
CA PHE A 59 -0.44 11.73 -16.79
C PHE A 59 -1.74 11.72 -17.58
N ASN A 60 -2.61 12.70 -17.30
CA ASN A 60 -3.83 12.94 -18.05
C ASN A 60 -3.50 13.65 -19.36
N ASN A 61 -3.28 12.86 -20.41
CA ASN A 61 -3.04 13.36 -21.77
C ASN A 61 -4.33 13.75 -22.52
N SER A 62 -5.50 13.67 -21.87
CA SER A 62 -6.77 14.03 -22.48
C SER A 62 -7.10 15.51 -22.28
N LYS A 63 -8.09 15.99 -23.03
CA LYS A 63 -8.67 17.34 -22.85
C LYS A 63 -9.69 17.39 -21.72
N ASP A 64 -10.04 16.24 -21.16
CA ASP A 64 -11.12 16.06 -20.21
C ASP A 64 -10.56 15.96 -18.79
N ARG A 65 -11.34 16.42 -17.80
CA ARG A 65 -11.01 16.20 -16.39
C ARG A 65 -11.35 14.76 -16.02
N VAL A 66 -10.46 14.11 -15.29
CA VAL A 66 -10.66 12.71 -14.86
C VAL A 66 -10.63 12.66 -13.34
N ARG A 67 -11.67 12.11 -12.70
CA ARG A 67 -11.62 11.79 -11.27
C ARG A 67 -10.91 10.46 -11.11
N VAL A 68 -9.94 10.39 -10.20
CA VAL A 68 -9.11 9.21 -10.02
C VAL A 68 -9.24 8.69 -8.59
N TRP A 69 -9.42 7.37 -8.50
CA TRP A 69 -9.29 6.61 -7.26
C TRP A 69 -8.18 5.60 -7.40
N VAL A 70 -7.44 5.33 -6.32
CA VAL A 70 -6.46 4.25 -6.27
C VAL A 70 -6.98 3.16 -5.35
N LEU A 71 -7.17 1.96 -5.89
CA LEU A 71 -7.32 0.75 -5.09
C LEU A 71 -5.94 0.34 -4.60
N VAL A 72 -5.77 0.35 -3.28
CA VAL A 72 -4.62 -0.23 -2.59
C VAL A 72 -5.04 -1.62 -2.13
N HIS A 73 -4.55 -2.65 -2.82
CA HIS A 73 -4.79 -4.04 -2.49
C HIS A 73 -3.54 -4.62 -1.83
N ILE A 74 -3.68 -4.95 -0.56
CA ILE A 74 -2.61 -5.40 0.33
C ILE A 74 -2.73 -6.92 0.46
N ALA A 75 -1.63 -7.63 0.23
CA ALA A 75 -1.55 -9.05 0.47
C ALA A 75 -1.81 -9.38 1.94
N PRO A 76 -2.28 -10.61 2.25
CA PRO A 76 -2.38 -11.05 3.63
C PRO A 76 -1.01 -10.89 4.32
N ARG A 77 -1.00 -10.48 5.58
CA ARG A 77 0.23 -10.25 6.35
C ARG A 77 0.46 -11.40 7.33
N SER A 78 1.71 -11.76 7.58
CA SER A 78 2.03 -12.81 8.57
C SER A 78 3.19 -12.37 9.45
N ILE A 79 3.08 -12.66 10.75
CA ILE A 79 4.11 -12.42 11.76
C ILE A 79 4.33 -13.70 12.55
N ILE A 80 5.58 -14.08 12.74
CA ILE A 80 6.00 -15.14 13.63
C ILE A 80 6.98 -14.53 14.62
N ALA A 81 6.68 -14.53 15.91
CA ALA A 81 7.56 -13.90 16.88
C ALA A 81 7.60 -14.65 18.21
N GLN A 82 8.81 -14.75 18.76
CA GLN A 82 9.11 -15.29 20.08
C GLN A 82 8.92 -14.22 21.16
N SER A 83 8.33 -14.59 22.28
CA SER A 83 8.18 -13.76 23.48
C SER A 83 9.53 -13.52 24.17
N PRO A 84 9.76 -12.33 24.73
CA PRO A 84 8.97 -11.11 24.59
C PRO A 84 9.24 -10.41 23.26
N ALA A 85 8.17 -10.08 22.52
CA ALA A 85 8.28 -9.28 21.30
C ALA A 85 6.99 -8.52 21.01
N THR A 86 7.16 -7.36 20.38
CA THR A 86 6.09 -6.65 19.66
C THR A 86 6.57 -6.46 18.23
N VAL A 87 5.77 -6.90 17.27
CA VAL A 87 6.04 -6.72 15.83
C VAL A 87 4.82 -6.08 15.21
N VAL A 88 5.04 -5.02 14.44
CA VAL A 88 3.98 -4.27 13.78
C VAL A 88 4.42 -3.92 12.36
N ILE A 89 3.55 -4.13 11.38
CA ILE A 89 3.71 -3.69 10.00
C ILE A 89 2.76 -2.51 9.81
N HIS A 90 3.32 -1.37 9.40
CA HIS A 90 2.59 -0.15 9.11
C HIS A 90 2.53 0.09 7.61
N ASP A 91 1.31 0.32 7.15
CA ASP A 91 1.01 0.72 5.78
C ASP A 91 0.68 2.20 5.75
N ALA A 92 1.36 2.92 4.87
CA ALA A 92 1.21 4.36 4.70
C ALA A 92 1.21 4.71 3.22
N TRP A 93 0.44 5.74 2.86
CA TRP A 93 0.45 6.31 1.53
C TRP A 93 0.22 7.80 1.55
N SER A 94 0.73 8.47 0.52
CA SER A 94 0.56 9.90 0.26
C SER A 94 0.26 10.10 -1.22
N HIS A 95 -0.38 11.20 -1.57
CA HIS A 95 -0.62 11.52 -2.96
C HIS A 95 -0.64 13.01 -3.22
N ARG A 96 -0.39 13.38 -4.47
CA ARG A 96 -0.49 14.75 -4.95
C ARG A 96 -0.91 14.78 -6.40
N VAL A 97 -1.76 15.73 -6.75
CA VAL A 97 -2.17 16.04 -8.13
C VAL A 97 -1.59 17.39 -8.53
N GLY A 98 -1.12 17.51 -9.77
CA GLY A 98 -0.60 18.78 -10.27
C GLY A 98 0.12 18.65 -11.62
N LYS A 99 0.77 19.73 -12.06
CA LYS A 99 1.53 19.74 -13.32
C LYS A 99 2.79 18.86 -13.27
N SER A 100 3.51 18.93 -12.15
CA SER A 100 4.70 18.11 -11.84
C SER A 100 4.62 17.69 -10.37
N PRO A 101 3.68 16.81 -10.00
CA PRO A 101 3.42 16.47 -8.63
C PRO A 101 4.57 15.63 -8.06
N SER A 102 4.97 15.98 -6.85
CA SER A 102 5.76 15.11 -5.99
C SER A 102 5.01 14.96 -4.68
N ALA A 103 4.54 13.75 -4.38
CA ALA A 103 3.95 13.45 -3.09
C ALA A 103 5.06 13.26 -2.05
N ASP A 104 4.78 13.71 -0.83
CA ASP A 104 5.73 13.62 0.29
C ASP A 104 5.96 12.16 0.68
N PHE A 105 7.03 11.89 1.42
CA PHE A 105 7.23 10.55 1.98
C PHE A 105 6.03 10.18 2.89
N PRO A 106 5.43 8.98 2.75
CA PRO A 106 4.29 8.58 3.57
C PRO A 106 4.65 8.50 5.06
N SER A 107 4.29 9.53 5.83
CA SER A 107 4.57 9.60 7.28
C SER A 107 3.35 9.31 8.14
N VAL A 108 2.14 9.41 7.56
CA VAL A 108 0.88 9.12 8.26
C VAL A 108 0.52 7.67 8.03
N ILE A 109 0.48 6.90 9.12
CA ILE A 109 0.04 5.51 9.13
C ILE A 109 -1.45 5.46 8.82
N GLN A 110 -1.81 4.70 7.80
CA GLN A 110 -3.20 4.55 7.36
C GLN A 110 -3.78 3.20 7.78
N ASN A 111 -2.92 2.18 7.87
CA ASN A 111 -3.31 0.85 8.29
C ASN A 111 -2.17 0.18 9.06
N THR A 112 -2.50 -0.75 9.94
CA THR A 112 -1.56 -1.40 10.84
C THR A 112 -1.95 -2.84 11.12
N PHE A 113 -0.98 -3.73 11.01
CA PHE A 113 -1.10 -5.14 11.36
C PHE A 113 0.00 -5.50 12.34
N GLY A 114 -0.34 -6.03 13.51
CA GLY A 114 0.68 -6.34 14.51
C GLY A 114 0.17 -7.08 15.71
N GLY A 115 1.12 -7.61 16.47
CA GLY A 115 0.86 -8.39 17.68
C GLY A 115 1.96 -8.19 18.71
N ARG A 116 1.58 -8.39 19.98
CA ARG A 116 2.49 -8.39 21.12
C ARG A 116 2.27 -9.67 21.90
N LEU A 117 3.38 -10.35 22.21
CA LEU A 117 3.37 -11.47 23.14
C LEU A 117 4.39 -11.22 24.24
N GLN A 118 3.89 -11.21 25.47
CA GLN A 118 4.71 -11.00 26.65
C GLN A 118 4.29 -11.98 27.75
N LEU A 119 5.01 -13.10 27.81
CA LEU A 119 4.92 -14.04 28.93
C LEU A 119 5.85 -13.61 30.07
N ASP A 120 7.07 -13.23 29.70
CA ASP A 120 8.09 -12.78 30.65
C ASP A 120 8.06 -11.27 30.89
N ARG A 121 8.53 -10.88 32.08
CA ARG A 121 8.82 -9.48 32.38
C ARG A 121 10.08 -9.04 31.63
N ALA A 122 10.20 -7.74 31.39
CA ALA A 122 11.40 -7.15 30.77
C ALA A 122 12.70 -7.38 31.57
N SER A 123 12.60 -7.83 32.82
CA SER A 123 13.72 -8.15 33.71
C SER A 123 14.11 -9.63 33.74
N ALA A 124 13.47 -10.49 32.93
CA ALA A 124 13.83 -11.90 32.87
C ALA A 124 15.26 -12.07 32.32
N ALA A 125 16.02 -13.00 32.90
CA ALA A 125 17.34 -13.35 32.38
C ALA A 125 17.19 -14.08 31.03
N ALA A 126 18.19 -13.93 30.15
CA ALA A 126 18.15 -14.51 28.82
C ALA A 126 18.07 -16.04 28.81
N ASP A 127 18.62 -16.71 29.83
CA ASP A 127 18.60 -18.17 29.97
C ASP A 127 17.30 -18.69 30.64
N ASP A 128 16.57 -17.82 31.35
CA ASP A 128 15.35 -18.17 32.09
C ASP A 128 14.05 -17.83 31.32
N LEU A 129 14.16 -17.52 30.03
CA LEU A 129 12.99 -17.14 29.21
C LEU A 129 11.99 -18.30 29.11
N LEU A 130 10.71 -17.99 29.31
CA LEU A 130 9.62 -18.90 29.04
C LEU A 130 9.36 -18.96 27.53
N PHE A 131 9.23 -20.18 27.02
CA PHE A 131 8.89 -20.35 25.62
C PHE A 131 7.46 -19.88 25.35
N GLY A 132 7.34 -18.85 24.50
CA GLY A 132 6.07 -18.47 23.88
C GLY A 132 6.32 -17.97 22.47
N ARG A 133 5.61 -18.53 21.50
CA ARG A 133 5.66 -18.08 20.11
C ARG A 133 4.25 -17.88 19.61
N PHE A 134 4.00 -16.75 18.96
CA PHE A 134 2.74 -16.55 18.25
C PHE A 134 2.97 -16.58 16.75
N PHE A 135 1.94 -17.08 16.07
CA PHE A 135 1.77 -17.02 14.62
C PHE A 135 0.53 -16.17 14.40
N LEU A 136 0.74 -14.99 13.85
CA LEU A 136 -0.34 -14.06 13.54
C LEU A 136 -0.44 -13.95 12.03
N ASP A 137 -1.51 -14.50 11.50
CA ASP A 137 -1.86 -14.39 10.09
C ASP A 137 -3.08 -13.47 9.96
N GLY A 138 -3.01 -12.53 9.03
CA GLY A 138 -4.12 -11.66 8.66
C GLY A 138 -4.58 -11.95 7.24
N ASP A 139 -5.80 -11.55 6.92
CA ASP A 139 -6.39 -11.65 5.59
C ASP A 139 -5.87 -10.56 4.64
N ASP A 140 -6.15 -10.69 3.34
CA ASP A 140 -5.94 -9.63 2.37
C ASP A 140 -6.87 -8.43 2.66
N GLN A 141 -6.42 -7.24 2.27
CA GLN A 141 -7.16 -6.01 2.55
C GLN A 141 -7.19 -5.10 1.33
N GLN A 142 -8.31 -4.41 1.15
CA GLN A 142 -8.53 -3.51 0.04
C GLN A 142 -9.09 -2.19 0.54
N THR A 143 -8.52 -1.09 0.06
CA THR A 143 -9.03 0.26 0.35
C THR A 143 -8.97 1.13 -0.89
N TRP A 144 -10.00 1.96 -1.06
CA TRP A 144 -10.07 2.94 -2.13
C TRP A 144 -9.66 4.31 -1.62
N VAL A 145 -8.66 4.90 -2.26
CA VAL A 145 -8.15 6.24 -1.96
C VAL A 145 -8.59 7.19 -3.06
N ASP A 146 -9.45 8.16 -2.73
CA ASP A 146 -9.84 9.22 -3.66
C ASP A 146 -8.71 10.23 -3.81
N LEU A 147 -8.19 10.39 -5.03
CA LEU A 147 -7.17 11.38 -5.36
C LEU A 147 -7.77 12.71 -5.83
N GLY A 148 -9.10 12.75 -6.01
CA GLY A 148 -9.82 13.87 -6.59
C GLY A 148 -9.68 13.94 -8.11
N VAL A 149 -9.77 15.15 -8.65
CA VAL A 149 -9.80 15.41 -10.09
C VAL A 149 -8.41 15.75 -10.61
N VAL A 150 -7.97 15.01 -11.62
CA VAL A 150 -6.75 15.28 -12.38
C VAL A 150 -7.12 16.12 -13.61
N PRO A 151 -6.72 17.40 -13.67
CA PRO A 151 -7.02 18.26 -14.82
C PRO A 151 -6.33 17.78 -16.11
N PRO A 152 -6.77 18.28 -17.27
CA PRO A 152 -6.08 18.08 -18.54
C PRO A 152 -4.62 18.51 -18.44
N MET A 153 -3.73 17.71 -19.04
CA MET A 153 -2.28 17.97 -19.08
C MET A 153 -1.63 18.09 -17.69
N GLN A 154 -2.19 17.41 -16.70
CA GLN A 154 -1.64 17.27 -15.36
C GLN A 154 -1.47 15.79 -15.01
N SER A 155 -0.76 15.52 -13.93
CA SER A 155 -0.50 14.17 -13.45
C SER A 155 -0.88 14.02 -11.99
N PHE A 156 -0.90 12.77 -11.51
CA PHE A 156 -0.81 12.47 -10.09
C PHE A 156 0.48 11.71 -9.80
N HIS A 157 0.92 11.83 -8.56
CA HIS A 157 1.94 10.98 -7.96
C HIS A 157 1.37 10.41 -6.67
N PHE A 158 1.33 9.09 -6.58
CA PHE A 158 0.90 8.32 -5.41
C PHE A 158 2.09 7.51 -4.90
N ARG A 159 2.36 7.55 -3.60
CA ARG A 159 3.46 6.81 -2.98
C ARG A 159 2.91 5.87 -1.93
N TYR A 160 3.46 4.68 -1.87
CA TYR A 160 3.09 3.65 -0.92
C TYR A 160 4.32 3.12 -0.18
N LEU A 161 4.15 2.90 1.12
CA LEU A 161 5.16 2.37 2.01
C LEU A 161 4.53 1.31 2.90
N ALA A 162 5.19 0.16 3.00
CA ALA A 162 5.00 -0.79 4.09
C ALA A 162 6.31 -0.91 4.87
N ALA A 163 6.27 -0.66 6.17
CA ALA A 163 7.44 -0.75 7.04
C ALA A 163 7.14 -1.57 8.29
N VAL A 164 8.07 -2.45 8.67
CA VAL A 164 7.99 -3.22 9.91
C VAL A 164 8.71 -2.49 11.03
N GLN A 165 8.10 -2.44 12.20
CA GLN A 165 8.67 -1.88 13.41
C GLN A 165 8.61 -2.91 14.53
N THR A 166 9.67 -2.95 15.34
CA THR A 166 9.78 -3.86 16.49
C THR A 166 9.90 -3.06 17.79
N PRO A 167 8.83 -2.38 18.24
CA PRO A 167 8.90 -1.55 19.43
C PRO A 167 9.01 -2.38 20.72
N GLY A 168 9.51 -1.75 21.78
CA GLY A 168 9.60 -2.36 23.11
C GLY A 168 10.82 -3.25 23.31
N THR A 169 10.74 -4.15 24.29
CA THR A 169 11.87 -5.00 24.70
C THR A 169 11.81 -6.34 23.99
N TRP A 170 12.93 -6.72 23.39
CA TRP A 170 13.18 -8.04 22.83
C TRP A 170 14.35 -8.65 23.59
N ILE A 171 14.17 -9.88 24.05
CA ILE A 171 15.23 -10.62 24.73
C ILE A 171 15.61 -11.78 23.83
N ILE A 172 16.89 -11.84 23.47
CA ILE A 172 17.45 -12.95 22.71
C ILE A 172 17.75 -14.06 23.73
N PRO A 173 17.25 -15.29 23.53
CA PRO A 173 17.59 -16.43 24.38
C PRO A 173 19.11 -16.58 24.53
N GLY A 174 19.54 -16.83 25.76
CA GLY A 174 20.95 -16.99 26.09
C GLY A 174 21.52 -18.31 25.58
N LYS A 175 22.82 -18.53 25.79
CA LYS A 175 23.54 -19.69 25.24
C LYS A 175 23.12 -21.01 25.89
N ASP A 176 22.63 -20.94 27.12
CA ASP A 176 22.21 -22.11 27.90
C ASP A 176 20.68 -22.32 27.81
N SER A 177 20.00 -21.59 26.94
CA SER A 177 18.56 -21.73 26.68
C SER A 177 18.27 -22.78 25.62
N ASP A 178 17.28 -23.64 25.89
CA ASP A 178 16.76 -24.62 24.91
C ASP A 178 15.87 -23.98 23.82
N ILE A 179 15.67 -22.66 23.87
CA ILE A 179 14.77 -21.94 22.95
C ILE A 179 15.52 -21.53 21.69
N THR A 180 15.08 -22.02 20.54
CA THR A 180 15.51 -21.45 19.25
C THR A 180 14.73 -20.17 18.94
N PRO A 181 15.36 -18.99 18.92
CA PRO A 181 14.67 -17.75 18.58
C PRO A 181 14.18 -17.74 17.14
N ARG A 182 13.00 -17.13 16.92
CA ARG A 182 12.45 -16.93 15.58
C ARG A 182 11.60 -15.66 15.56
N TRP A 183 11.99 -14.71 14.73
CA TRP A 183 11.23 -13.49 14.46
C TRP A 183 11.19 -13.27 12.96
N GLU A 184 10.00 -13.31 12.39
CA GLU A 184 9.77 -13.18 10.97
C GLU A 184 8.55 -12.31 10.72
N ALA A 185 8.61 -11.50 9.67
CA ALA A 185 7.45 -10.82 9.13
C ALA A 185 7.41 -10.95 7.61
N TYR A 186 6.18 -11.05 7.11
CA TYR A 186 5.90 -11.20 5.70
C TYR A 186 4.88 -10.15 5.28
N ALA A 187 5.36 -9.18 4.50
CA ALA A 187 4.51 -8.23 3.80
C ALA A 187 4.03 -8.81 2.46
N ARG A 188 4.83 -9.63 1.78
CA ARG A 188 4.51 -10.21 0.46
C ARG A 188 4.41 -9.14 -0.62
N TRP A 189 3.23 -8.60 -0.90
CA TRP A 189 3.03 -7.66 -1.99
C TRP A 189 1.94 -6.64 -1.71
N THR A 190 1.92 -5.58 -2.51
CA THR A 190 0.84 -4.60 -2.61
C THR A 190 0.60 -4.25 -4.08
N ARG A 191 -0.65 -4.30 -4.53
CA ARG A 191 -1.05 -3.93 -5.88
C ARG A 191 -1.80 -2.59 -5.83
N LEU A 192 -1.30 -1.62 -6.59
CA LEU A 192 -1.89 -0.30 -6.74
C LEU A 192 -2.60 -0.24 -8.09
N VAL A 193 -3.91 0.01 -8.10
CA VAL A 193 -4.69 0.14 -9.35
C VAL A 193 -5.39 1.49 -9.35
N ALA A 194 -4.96 2.39 -10.22
CA ALA A 194 -5.64 3.66 -10.42
C ALA A 194 -6.78 3.48 -11.41
N VAL A 195 -8.00 3.81 -10.98
CA VAL A 195 -9.20 3.85 -11.82
C VAL A 195 -9.59 5.30 -12.04
N GLY A 196 -9.64 5.70 -13.31
CA GLY A 196 -10.13 7.00 -13.74
C GLY A 196 -11.57 6.90 -14.20
N GLY A 197 -12.39 7.87 -13.80
CA GLY A 197 -13.77 8.03 -14.26
C GLY A 197 -14.08 9.47 -14.69
N PRO A 198 -15.21 9.68 -15.38
CA PRO A 198 -15.61 11.01 -15.81
C PRO A 198 -15.90 11.93 -14.62
N VAL A 199 -15.54 13.19 -14.78
CA VAL A 199 -16.13 14.28 -13.99
C VAL A 199 -17.31 14.76 -14.81
N GLY A 200 -18.55 14.67 -14.28
CA GLY A 200 -19.75 15.07 -15.02
C GLY A 200 -19.66 16.47 -15.61
N ALA A 201 -20.50 16.77 -16.61
CA ALA A 201 -20.58 18.11 -17.18
C ALA A 201 -20.93 19.13 -16.08
N LEU A 202 -20.18 20.24 -16.04
CA LEU A 202 -20.45 21.40 -15.17
C LEU A 202 -21.58 22.25 -15.77
#